data_AF-A0A972EHZ3-F1
#
_entry.id   AF-A0A972EHZ3-F1
#
_cell.length_a   1.000
_cell.length_b   1.000
_cell.length_c   1.000
_cell.angle_alpha   90.00
_cell.angle_beta   90.00
_cell.angle_gamma   90.00
#
_symmetry.space_group_name_H-M   'P 1'
#
loop_
_entity.id
_entity.type
_entity.pdbx_description
1 polymer ?
#
loop_
_entity_poly.entity_id
_entity_poly.type
_entity_poly.pdbx_seq_one_letter_code
_entity_poly.pdbx_strand_id
1 'polypeptide(L)' 'MNLSPCKKANVLIESLPYIKSFYNEIVVIKYGGHAMINEELKCGVIKDIVLMKFVGMNPIIVHGGGPD' A
#
# COMPACT_ATOMS: atom_id res chain seq x y z
N MET A 1 -5.57 0.75 16.41
CA MET A 1 -6.31 1.97 16.76
C MET A 1 -7.80 1.67 16.88
N ASN A 2 -8.43 2.00 18.01
CA ASN A 2 -9.88 1.85 18.19
C ASN A 2 -10.59 3.19 17.88
N LEU A 3 -10.92 3.40 16.60
CA LEU A 3 -11.66 4.57 16.14
C LEU A 3 -13.18 4.31 16.19
N SER A 4 -13.97 5.34 16.51
CA SER A 4 -15.43 5.27 16.36
C SER A 4 -15.82 5.11 14.89
N PRO A 5 -16.98 4.50 14.58
CA PRO A 5 -17.42 4.30 13.20
C PRO A 5 -17.41 5.58 12.35
N CYS A 6 -17.90 6.70 12.89
CA CYS A 6 -17.91 7.98 12.18
C CYS A 6 -16.50 8.49 11.88
N LYS A 7 -15.55 8.32 12.81
CA LYS A 7 -14.15 8.72 12.58
C LYS A 7 -13.50 7.87 11.49
N LYS A 8 -13.78 6.56 11.44
CA LYS A 8 -13.31 5.68 10.37
C LYS A 8 -13.88 6.10 9.01
N ALA A 9 -15.18 6.42 8.95
CA ALA A 9 -15.82 6.88 7.73
C ALA A 9 -15.20 8.18 7.21
N ASN A 10 -14.92 9.15 8.09
CA ASN A 10 -14.28 10.40 7.70
C ASN A 10 -12.88 10.18 7.09
N VAL A 11 -12.05 9.32 7.71
CA VAL A 11 -10.73 8.97 7.16
C VAL A 11 -10.85 8.35 5.76
N LEU A 12 -11.84 7.49 5.53
CA LEU A 12 -12.08 6.89 4.21
C LEU A 12 -12.58 7.92 3.18
N ILE A 13 -13.37 8.89 3.59
CA ILE A 13 -13.84 9.97 2.69
C ILE A 13 -12.68 10.89 2.32
N GLU A 14 -11.84 11.25 3.29
CA GLU A 14 -10.66 12.10 3.08
C GLU A 14 -9.60 11.45 2.18
N SER A 15 -9.57 10.12 2.09
CA SER A 15 -8.65 9.41 1.20
C SER A 15 -9.12 9.35 -0.26
N LEU A 16 -10.41 9.57 -0.54
CA LEU A 16 -11.00 9.48 -1.89
C LEU A 16 -10.32 10.37 -2.95
N PRO A 17 -9.94 11.63 -2.67
CA PRO A 17 -9.24 12.45 -3.65
C PRO A 17 -7.92 11.82 -4.10
N TYR A 18 -7.15 11.23 -3.18
CA TYR A 18 -5.88 10.56 -3.51
C TYR A 18 -6.11 9.31 -4.35
N ILE A 19 -7.10 8.48 -3.99
CA ILE A 19 -7.47 7.29 -4.78
C ILE A 19 -7.82 7.70 -6.21
N LYS A 20 -8.62 8.75 -6.39
CA LYS A 20 -8.99 9.26 -7.72
C LYS A 20 -7.77 9.76 -8.51
N SER A 21 -6.87 10.50 -7.87
CA SER A 21 -5.67 11.05 -8.54
C SER A 21 -4.72 9.97 -9.08
N PHE A 22 -4.72 8.78 -8.49
CA PHE A 22 -3.87 7.65 -8.90
C PHE A 22 -4.66 6.50 -9.55
N TYR A 23 -5.95 6.71 -9.83
CA TYR A 23 -6.76 5.68 -10.45
C TYR A 23 -6.23 5.37 -11.86
N ASN A 24 -6.02 4.08 -12.14
CA ASN A 24 -5.41 3.55 -13.35
C ASN A 24 -3.95 3.96 -13.61
N GLU A 25 -3.32 4.69 -12.69
CA GLU A 25 -1.91 5.07 -12.80
C GLU A 25 -0.98 3.89 -12.49
N ILE A 26 0.18 3.88 -13.14
CA ILE A 26 1.25 2.92 -12.85
C ILE A 26 2.07 3.43 -11.67
N VAL A 27 2.15 2.63 -10.61
CA VAL A 27 2.94 2.98 -9.42
C VAL A 27 4.08 1.96 -9.27
N VAL A 28 5.30 2.39 -9.60
CA VAL A 28 6.48 1.53 -9.47
C VAL A 28 7.01 1.59 -8.04
N ILE A 29 7.02 0.45 -7.37
CA ILE A 29 7.38 0.32 -5.95
C ILE A 29 8.69 -0.45 -5.86
N LYS A 30 9.76 0.26 -5.47
CA LYS A 30 11.04 -0.38 -5.16
C LYS A 30 10.95 -1.05 -3.79
N TYR A 31 10.92 -2.38 -3.77
CA TYR A 31 10.82 -3.17 -2.55
C TYR A 31 12.19 -3.78 -2.19
N GLY A 32 12.73 -3.45 -1.01
CA GLY A 32 14.07 -3.87 -0.59
C GLY A 32 14.41 -3.52 0.86
N GLY A 33 15.58 -3.96 1.33
CA GLY A 33 16.11 -3.65 2.67
C GLY A 33 15.40 -4.39 3.81
N HIS A 34 15.40 -3.81 5.01
CA HIS A 34 14.82 -4.40 6.23
C HIS A 34 13.34 -4.82 6.11
N ALA A 35 12.60 -4.22 5.17
CA ALA A 35 11.21 -4.57 4.88
C ALA A 35 11.04 -5.98 4.26
N MET A 36 12.14 -6.62 3.81
CA MET A 36 12.14 -8.00 3.29
C MET A 36 12.47 -9.06 4.35
N ILE A 37 13.02 -8.66 5.50
CA ILE A 37 13.55 -9.57 6.53
C ILE A 37 12.52 -9.82 7.64
N ASN A 38 11.80 -8.78 8.06
CA ASN A 38 10.78 -8.90 9.08
C ASN A 38 9.43 -9.32 8.46
N GLU A 39 8.91 -10.47 8.87
CA GLU A 39 7.66 -11.02 8.34
C GLU A 39 6.42 -10.14 8.59
N GLU A 40 6.37 -9.39 9.70
CA GLU A 40 5.29 -8.43 9.96
C GLU A 40 5.35 -7.26 8.98
N LEU A 41 6.55 -6.71 8.75
CA LEU A 41 6.76 -5.62 7.79
C LEU A 41 6.45 -6.09 6.37
N LYS A 42 6.89 -7.29 6.01
CA LYS A 42 6.59 -7.92 4.72
C LYS A 42 5.09 -8.06 4.50
N CYS A 43 4.36 -8.57 5.49
CA CYS A 43 2.90 -8.69 5.42
C CYS A 43 2.23 -7.31 5.28
N GLY A 44 2.70 -6.30 6.02
CA GLY A 44 2.21 -4.92 5.91
C GLY A 44 2.39 -4.35 4.50
N VAL A 45 3.61 -4.43 3.96
CA VAL A 45 3.92 -3.92 2.61
C VAL A 45 3.06 -4.60 1.55
N ILE A 46 2.91 -5.93 1.61
CA ILE A 46 2.07 -6.65 0.65
C ILE A 46 0.59 -6.27 0.79
N LYS A 47 0.07 -6.08 2.00
CA LYS A 47 -1.32 -5.61 2.21
C LYS A 47 -1.56 -4.24 1.58
N ASP A 48 -0.60 -3.33 1.71
CA ASP A 48 -0.71 -1.98 1.12
C ASP A 48 -0.73 -2.06 -0.41
N ILE A 49 0.13 -2.88 -1.00
CA ILE A 49 0.18 -3.07 -2.46
C ILE A 49 -1.12 -3.71 -2.97
N VAL A 50 -1.66 -4.67 -2.24
CA VAL A 50 -2.94 -5.30 -2.55
C VAL A 50 -4.08 -4.27 -2.47
N LEU A 51 -4.10 -3.41 -1.44
CA LEU A 51 -5.05 -2.31 -1.33
C LEU A 51 -4.97 -1.37 -2.53
N MET A 52 -3.77 -0.98 -2.95
CA MET A 52 -3.55 -0.14 -4.14
C MET A 52 -4.21 -0.75 -5.38
N LYS A 53 -4.05 -2.06 -5.60
CA LYS A 53 -4.69 -2.76 -6.72
C LYS A 53 -6.22 -2.75 -6.60
N PHE A 54 -6.75 -2.99 -5.39
CA PHE A 54 -8.21 -2.99 -5.16
C PHE A 54 -8.86 -1.62 -5.40
N VAL A 55 -8.16 -0.53 -5.10
CA VAL A 55 -8.67 0.83 -5.31
C VAL A 55 -8.42 1.37 -6.73
N GLY A 56 -7.88 0.53 -7.63
CA GLY A 56 -7.79 0.82 -9.07
C GLY A 56 -6.43 1.32 -9.55
N MET A 57 -5.38 1.29 -8.72
CA MET A 57 -4.02 1.58 -9.16
C MET A 57 -3.39 0.36 -9.84
N ASN A 58 -2.30 0.57 -10.58
CA ASN A 58 -1.50 -0.48 -11.22
C ASN A 58 -0.11 -0.57 -10.58
N PRO A 59 0.02 -1.17 -9.37
CA PRO A 59 1.30 -1.30 -8.71
C PRO A 59 2.22 -2.29 -9.45
N ILE A 60 3.47 -1.88 -9.68
CA ILE A 60 4.55 -2.73 -10.22
C ILE A 60 5.63 -2.81 -9.17
N ILE A 61 5.84 -4.00 -8.61
CA ILE A 61 6.88 -4.22 -7.61
C ILE A 61 8.20 -4.51 -8.32
N VAL A 62 9.21 -3.70 -8.03
CA VAL A 62 10.59 -3.97 -8.42
C VAL A 62 11.35 -4.30 -7.16
N HIS A 63 11.75 -5.56 -7.02
CA HIS A 63 12.64 -5.97 -5.95
C HIS A 63 13.99 -6.37 -6.54
N GLY A 64 15.06 -6.15 -5.76
CA GLY A 64 16.35 -6.73 -6.06
C GLY A 64 16.46 -8.16 -5.51
N GLY A 65 17.66 -8.72 -5.63
CA GLY A 65 18.14 -9.80 -4.78
C GLY A 65 19.61 -9.56 -4.39
N GLY A 66 19.92 -9.60 -3.09
CA GLY A 66 21.26 -9.91 -2.55
C GLY A 66 21.73 -9.16 -1.27
N PRO A 67 22.62 -9.78 -0.45
CA PRO A 67 22.87 -11.21 -0.30
C PRO A 67 22.08 -11.80 0.88
N ASP A 68 22.15 -13.12 1.02
CA ASP A 68 22.03 -13.77 2.33
C ASP A 68 22.87 -13.06 3.42
#